data_AF-A0AAU5QPB7-F1
#
_entry.id   AF-A0AAU5QPB7-F1
#
_cell.length_a   1.000
_cell.length_b   1.000
_cell.length_c   1.000
_cell.angle_alpha   90.00
_cell.angle_beta   90.00
_cell.angle_gamma   90.00
#
_symmetry.space_group_name_H-M   'P 1'
#
loop_
_entity.id
_entity.type
_entity.pdbx_description
1 polymer ?
#
loop_
_entity_poly.entity_id
_entity_poly.type
_entity_poly.pdbx_seq_one_letter_code
_entity_poly.pdbx_strand_id
1 'polypeptide(L)' 'MRQIHILVEGQTEERLVLRVFQRELADRGVWLTPIVLKTSWAPGRPTHWGGVSKWSNK' A
#
# COMPACT_ATOMS: atom_id res chain seq x y z
N MET A 1 -15.69 14.41 2.05
CA MET A 1 -15.00 13.32 1.32
C MET A 1 -13.60 13.20 1.88
N ARG A 2 -13.20 12.02 2.37
CA ARG A 2 -11.91 11.79 3.06
C ARG A 2 -10.99 11.00 2.15
N GLN A 3 -9.82 11.55 1.84
CA GLN A 3 -8.79 10.84 1.07
C GLN A 3 -7.80 10.14 2.00
N ILE A 4 -7.47 8.90 1.71
CA ILE A 4 -6.55 8.07 2.49
C ILE A 4 -5.52 7.45 1.55
N HIS A 5 -4.25 7.68 1.83
CA HIS A 5 -3.16 6.96 1.17
C HIS A 5 -2.93 5.64 1.90
N ILE A 6 -2.91 4.54 1.13
CA ILE A 6 -2.63 3.20 1.65
C ILE A 6 -1.34 2.69 1.02
N LEU A 7 -0.40 2.29 1.86
CA LEU A 7 0.85 1.69 1.41
C LEU A 7 0.61 0.23 1.06
N VAL A 8 1.10 -0.21 -0.10
CA VAL A 8 0.95 -1.59 -0.59
C VAL A 8 2.29 -2.15 -1.05
N GLU A 9 2.49 -3.46 -0.89
CA GLU A 9 3.75 -4.12 -1.27
C GLU A 9 3.91 -4.23 -2.79
N GLY A 10 2.83 -4.48 -3.51
CA GLY A 10 2.88 -4.66 -4.95
C GLY A 10 1.55 -4.46 -5.66
N GLN A 11 1.54 -4.89 -6.92
CA GLN A 11 0.41 -4.71 -7.84
C GLN A 11 -0.80 -5.58 -7.47
N THR A 12 -0.59 -6.69 -6.77
CA THR A 12 -1.69 -7.56 -6.31
C THR A 12 -2.53 -6.82 -5.27
N GLU A 13 -1.87 -6.26 -4.26
CA GLU A 13 -2.50 -5.47 -3.20
C GLU A 13 -3.10 -4.17 -3.75
N GLU A 14 -2.42 -3.50 -4.70
CA GLU A 14 -2.96 -2.33 -5.41
C GLU A 14 -4.33 -2.65 -6.05
N ARG A 15 -4.43 -3.79 -6.74
CA ARG A 15 -5.69 -4.23 -7.36
C ARG A 15 -6.76 -4.55 -6.32
N LEU A 16 -6.38 -5.14 -5.19
CA LEU A 16 -7.31 -5.42 -4.09
C LEU A 16 -7.89 -4.11 -3.54
N VAL A 17 -7.05 -3.11 -3.29
CA VAL A 17 -7.48 -1.78 -2.82
C VAL A 17 -8.46 -1.15 -3.81
N LEU A 18 -8.14 -1.14 -5.10
CA LEU A 18 -8.96 -0.45 -6.10
C LEU A 18 -10.27 -1.18 -6.44
N ARG A 19 -10.26 -2.52 -6.47
CA ARG A 19 -11.43 -3.30 -6.92
C ARG A 19 -12.38 -3.70 -5.80
N VAL A 20 -11.85 -3.86 -4.58
CA VAL A 20 -12.63 -4.33 -3.44
C VAL A 20 -12.83 -3.17 -2.45
N PHE A 21 -11.76 -2.67 -1.85
CA PHE A 21 -11.90 -1.69 -0.75
C PHE A 21 -12.45 -0.34 -1.21
N GLN A 22 -12.00 0.19 -2.35
CA GLN A 22 -12.51 1.46 -2.86
C GLN A 22 -14.02 1.41 -3.11
N ARG A 23 -14.52 0.28 -3.60
CA ARG A 23 -15.95 0.09 -3.86
C ARG A 23 -16.77 0.12 -2.56
N GLU A 24 -16.33 -0.61 -1.54
CA GLU A 24 -17.02 -0.67 -0.24
C GLU A 24 -16.99 0.65 0.55
N LEU A 25 -15.99 1.50 0.28
CA LEU A 25 -15.75 2.73 1.01
C LEU A 25 -16.24 3.99 0.27
N ALA A 26 -16.54 3.88 -1.02
CA ALA A 26 -17.06 4.98 -1.83
C ALA A 26 -18.37 5.54 -1.25
N ASP A 27 -19.29 4.66 -0.84
CA ASP A 27 -20.59 5.02 -0.24
C ASP A 27 -20.44 5.75 1.10
N ARG A 28 -19.27 5.62 1.75
CA ARG A 28 -18.92 6.32 2.99
C ARG A 28 -18.16 7.63 2.73
N GLY A 29 -18.05 8.05 1.47
CA GLY A 29 -17.32 9.25 1.06
C GLY A 29 -15.81 9.15 1.30
N VAL A 30 -15.24 7.94 1.28
CA VAL A 30 -13.81 7.70 1.44
C VAL A 30 -13.18 7.32 0.10
N TRP A 31 -12.08 7.99 -0.24
CA TRP A 31 -11.28 7.71 -1.43
C TRP A 31 -9.91 7.17 -1.03
N LEU A 32 -9.56 5.99 -1.53
CA LEU A 32 -8.30 5.34 -1.30
C LEU A 32 -7.35 5.60 -2.46
N THR A 33 -6.11 5.92 -2.13
CA THR A 33 -5.02 6.05 -3.10
C THR A 33 -3.92 5.06 -2.70
N PRO A 34 -3.79 3.91 -3.38
CA PRO A 34 -2.70 2.99 -3.11
C PRO A 34 -1.36 3.61 -3.53
N ILE A 35 -0.33 3.40 -2.72
CA ILE A 35 1.04 3.80 -3.00
C ILE A 35 1.89 2.53 -2.90
N VAL A 36 2.39 2.07 -4.04
CA VAL A 36 3.29 0.92 -4.08
C VAL A 36 4.62 1.29 -3.43
N LEU A 37 4.95 0.56 -2.37
CA LEU A 37 6.19 0.71 -1.66
C LEU A 37 7.32 0.08 -2.45
N LYS A 38 8.36 0.87 -2.71
CA LYS A 38 9.66 0.31 -3.11
C LYS A 38 10.31 -0.25 -1.86
N THR A 39 10.24 -1.56 -1.71
CA THR A 39 11.00 -2.27 -0.68
C THR A 39 12.41 -2.55 -1.19
N SER A 40 13.44 -2.30 -0.39
CA SER A 40 14.78 -2.82 -0.65
C SER A 40 15.05 -4.02 0.25
N TRP A 41 15.91 -4.93 -0.21
CA TRP A 41 16.41 -6.02 0.62
C TRP A 41 17.10 -5.45 1.85
N ALA A 42 16.70 -5.88 3.04
CA ALA A 42 17.42 -5.52 4.26
C ALA A 42 18.80 -6.22 4.23
N PRO A 43 19.92 -5.49 4.32
CA PRO A 43 21.24 -6.12 4.35
C PRO A 43 21.31 -7.13 5.51
N GLY A 44 21.62 -8.38 5.21
CA GLY A 44 21.79 -9.44 6.21
C GLY A 44 20.52 -10.14 6.72
N ARG A 45 19.33 -9.90 6.15
CA ARG A 45 18.13 -10.69 6.50
C ARG A 45 17.83 -11.79 5.48
N PRO A 46 17.28 -12.95 5.91
CA PRO A 46 16.92 -14.02 4.99
C PRO A 46 15.85 -13.57 4.00
N THR A 47 15.92 -14.07 2.77
CA THR A 47 15.08 -13.72 1.61
C THR A 47 13.57 -13.90 1.82
N HIS A 48 13.16 -14.63 2.86
CA HIS A 48 11.75 -14.93 3.18
C HIS A 48 11.10 -13.93 4.15
N TRP A 49 11.81 -12.91 4.65
CA TRP A 49 11.30 -11.97 5.65
C TRP A 49 10.66 -10.70 5.07
N GLY A 50 10.40 -10.66 3.76
CA GLY A 50 9.88 -9.49 3.07
C GLY A 50 10.92 -8.37 2.93
N GLY A 51 10.65 -7.42 2.04
CA GLY A 51 11.50 -6.26 1.86
C GLY A 51 11.21 -5.16 2.89
N VAL A 52 12.19 -4.29 3.16
CA VAL A 52 12.03 -3.17 4.09
C VAL A 52 11.77 -1.90 3.30
N SER A 53 10.74 -1.13 3.68
CA SER A 53 10.49 0.20 3.13
C SER A 53 10.67 1.27 4.19
N LYS A 54 11.37 2.35 3.81
CA LYS A 54 11.47 3.57 4.62
C LYS A 54 10.49 4.59 4.07
N TRP A 55 9.56 5.05 4.91
CA TRP A 55 8.71 6.19 4.61
C TRP A 55 9.37 7.45 5.20
N SER A 56 9.75 8.39 4.34
CA SER A 56 10.32 9.68 4.75
C SER A 56 9.23 10.74 4.67
N ASN A 57 8.72 11.20 5.80
CA ASN A 57 7.97 12.46 5.87
C ASN A 57 8.95 13.62 5.68
N LYS A 58 9.12 14.07 4.45
CA LYS A 58 9.59 15.44 4.18
C LYS A 58 8.40 16.28 3.74
#